data_AF-A0A2H9N7C1-F1
#
_entry.id   AF-A0A2H9N7C1-F1
#
_cell.length_a   1.000
_cell.length_b   1.000
_cell.length_c   1.000
_cell.angle_alpha   90.00
_cell.angle_beta   90.00
_cell.angle_gamma   90.00
#
_symmetry.space_group_name_H-M   'P 1'
#
loop_
_entity.id
_entity.type
_entity.pdbx_description
1 polymer ?
#
loop_
_entity_poly.entity_id
_entity_poly.type
_entity_poly.pdbx_seq_one_letter_code
_entity_poly.pdbx_strand_id
1 'polypeptide(L)'
;MLIGDRDTVVIAKKLSDEGIPSIIIPKTIDNDVYGTDFSVGFYSAVNTISNALDNLHATTSAHHRLMIVETMGRETGWLALFGGLAGGADYIVIPEVPYSLENIARHVENRKNEGKNFSIIIVSEGTPLNEEIEKSLEKDEFGHPVSGKRRIGYYIAENLEKMTNIKARTTVLGYIQRGGVPVVEDRILATRLGIMAVEYAAMGKFNGIVGIKNSEVVFTPLEDSAYKINIADTKYLELARLFF
;
A
#
# COMPACT_ATOMS: atom_id res chain seq x y z
N MET A 1 11.11 3.19 24.35
CA MET A 1 11.19 3.06 22.88
C MET A 1 9.93 2.36 22.41
N LEU A 2 9.29 2.86 21.36
CA LEU A 2 8.07 2.31 20.77
C LEU A 2 8.38 1.93 19.32
N ILE A 3 7.88 0.79 18.87
CA ILE A 3 8.10 0.30 17.50
C ILE A 3 6.73 -0.05 16.93
N GLY A 4 6.31 0.64 15.89
CA GLY A 4 4.96 0.41 15.37
C GLY A 4 4.52 1.38 14.28
N ASP A 5 3.23 1.35 14.02
CA ASP A 5 2.53 2.06 12.95
C ASP A 5 2.08 3.47 13.40
N ARG A 6 1.22 4.08 12.58
CA ARG A 6 0.60 5.39 12.87
C ARG A 6 -0.14 5.43 14.20
N ASP A 7 -0.85 4.35 14.57
CA ASP A 7 -1.59 4.29 15.83
C ASP A 7 -0.62 4.32 17.02
N THR A 8 0.54 3.69 16.88
CA THR A 8 1.64 3.77 17.84
C THR A 8 2.20 5.19 17.97
N VAL A 9 2.32 5.93 16.87
CA VAL A 9 2.76 7.35 16.89
C VAL A 9 1.76 8.22 17.65
N VAL A 10 0.46 8.03 17.44
CA VAL A 10 -0.59 8.77 18.15
C VAL A 10 -0.54 8.47 19.65
N ILE A 11 -0.35 7.21 20.04
CA ILE A 11 -0.15 6.83 21.45
C ILE A 11 1.08 7.53 22.02
N ALA A 12 2.19 7.55 21.28
CA ALA A 12 3.41 8.21 21.70
C ALA A 12 3.23 9.72 21.91
N LYS A 13 2.43 10.39 21.08
CA LYS A 13 2.07 11.80 21.26
C LYS A 13 1.31 12.03 22.56
N LYS A 14 0.33 11.17 22.88
CA LYS A 14 -0.42 11.26 24.14
C LYS A 14 0.48 11.05 25.37
N LEU A 15 1.39 10.08 25.31
CA LEU A 15 2.39 9.87 26.36
C LEU A 15 3.29 11.09 26.54
N SER A 16 3.73 11.69 25.44
CA SER A 16 4.52 12.93 25.47
C SER A 16 3.76 14.09 26.12
N ASP A 17 2.45 14.23 25.88
CA ASP A 17 1.61 15.26 26.51
C ASP A 17 1.47 15.05 28.03
N GLU A 18 1.59 13.81 28.50
CA GLU A 18 1.65 13.45 29.92
C GLU A 18 3.07 13.52 30.52
N GLY A 19 4.06 14.00 29.75
CA GLY A 19 5.44 14.13 30.19
C GLY A 19 6.23 12.82 30.18
N ILE A 20 5.72 11.77 29.53
CA ILE A 20 6.40 10.47 29.39
C ILE A 20 7.19 10.47 28.07
N PRO A 21 8.53 10.53 28.13
CA PRO A 21 9.35 10.63 26.93
C PRO A 21 9.33 9.33 26.12
N SER A 22 9.26 9.45 24.79
CA SER A 22 9.28 8.29 23.90
C SER A 22 10.13 8.53 22.64
N ILE A 23 10.63 7.46 22.03
CA ILE A 23 11.24 7.48 20.70
C ILE A 23 10.57 6.38 19.89
N ILE A 24 10.17 6.71 18.66
CA ILE A 24 9.36 5.85 17.81
C ILE A 24 10.21 5.37 16.63
N ILE A 25 10.18 4.07 16.35
CA ILE A 25 10.70 3.48 15.12
C ILE A 25 9.49 3.06 14.26
N PRO A 26 9.35 3.59 13.02
CA PRO A 26 8.23 3.28 12.14
C PRO A 26 8.31 1.83 11.64
N LYS A 27 7.37 0.99 12.08
CA LYS A 27 7.24 -0.42 11.70
C LYS A 27 5.81 -0.74 11.26
N THR A 28 5.56 -0.59 9.98
CA THR A 28 4.30 -0.95 9.32
C THR A 28 4.60 -1.40 7.90
N ILE A 29 3.71 -2.18 7.30
CA ILE A 29 3.81 -2.50 5.86
C ILE A 29 3.14 -1.41 5.02
N ASP A 30 2.24 -0.62 5.60
CA ASP A 30 1.39 0.33 4.87
C ASP A 30 2.16 1.58 4.42
N ASN A 31 3.33 1.83 5.01
CA ASN A 31 4.19 2.98 4.74
C ASN A 31 3.53 4.35 4.95
N ASP A 32 2.56 4.41 5.86
CA ASP A 32 1.70 5.58 6.11
C ASP A 32 2.20 6.50 7.25
N VAL A 33 3.33 6.18 7.90
CA VAL A 33 3.92 6.98 8.98
C VAL A 33 4.63 8.21 8.42
N TYR A 34 4.16 9.40 8.77
CA TYR A 34 4.83 10.65 8.38
C TYR A 34 6.19 10.81 9.07
N GLY A 35 7.15 11.44 8.37
CA GLY A 35 8.50 11.68 8.91
C GLY A 35 9.54 10.63 8.49
N THR A 36 9.14 9.65 7.67
CA THR A 36 10.03 8.68 7.03
C THR A 36 9.59 8.45 5.57
N ASP A 37 10.54 8.23 4.67
CA ASP A 37 10.26 7.83 3.28
C ASP A 37 9.78 6.38 3.24
N PHE A 38 10.41 5.53 4.06
CA PHE A 38 10.10 4.11 4.16
C PHE A 38 10.05 3.64 5.63
N SER A 39 9.14 2.71 5.90
CA SER A 39 8.94 2.08 7.21
C SER A 39 9.41 0.63 7.19
N VAL A 40 9.79 0.12 8.36
CA VAL A 40 10.28 -1.26 8.48
C VAL A 40 9.14 -2.24 8.20
N GLY A 41 9.34 -3.08 7.18
CA GLY A 41 8.41 -4.09 6.70
C GLY A 41 7.82 -3.76 5.33
N PHE A 42 7.92 -2.52 4.87
CA PHE A 42 7.38 -2.08 3.59
C PHE A 42 8.00 -2.87 2.41
N TYR A 43 9.32 -2.96 2.34
CA TYR A 43 9.99 -3.62 1.21
C TYR A 43 9.71 -5.13 1.20
N SER A 44 9.59 -5.77 2.37
CA SER A 44 9.24 -7.18 2.48
C SER A 44 7.81 -7.46 1.97
N ALA A 45 6.87 -6.55 2.26
CA ALA A 45 5.51 -6.62 1.73
C ALA A 45 5.50 -6.40 0.21
N VAL A 46 6.21 -5.39 -0.30
CA VAL A 46 6.38 -5.14 -1.75
C VAL A 46 6.96 -6.37 -2.45
N ASN A 47 7.99 -7.00 -1.90
CA ASN A 47 8.56 -8.23 -2.44
C ASN A 47 7.53 -9.37 -2.48
N THR A 48 6.69 -9.51 -1.44
CA THR A 48 5.61 -10.50 -1.44
C THR A 48 4.58 -10.23 -2.54
N ILE A 49 4.21 -8.97 -2.75
CA ILE A 49 3.28 -8.56 -3.81
C ILE A 49 3.88 -8.82 -5.20
N SER A 50 5.14 -8.41 -5.42
CA SER A 50 5.86 -8.62 -6.67
C SER A 50 5.90 -10.09 -7.05
N ASN A 51 6.29 -10.96 -6.11
CA ASN A 51 6.31 -12.41 -6.34
C ASN A 51 4.92 -12.98 -6.64
N ALA A 52 3.86 -12.42 -6.05
CA ALA A 52 2.49 -12.82 -6.38
C ALA A 52 2.13 -12.44 -7.83
N LEU A 53 2.53 -11.26 -8.30
CA LEU A 53 2.32 -10.85 -9.69
C LEU A 53 3.12 -11.71 -10.67
N ASP A 54 4.40 -12.00 -10.37
CA ASP A 54 5.24 -12.86 -11.21
C ASP A 54 4.63 -14.26 -11.39
N ASN A 55 4.08 -14.83 -10.31
CA ASN A 55 3.38 -16.11 -10.36
C ASN A 55 2.11 -16.06 -11.24
N LEU A 56 1.43 -14.91 -11.29
CA LEU A 56 0.26 -14.70 -12.15
C LEU A 56 0.66 -14.57 -13.62
N HIS A 57 1.76 -13.85 -13.92
CA HIS A 57 2.34 -13.75 -15.27
C HIS A 57 2.69 -15.12 -15.86
N ALA A 58 3.14 -16.07 -15.04
CA ALA A 58 3.52 -17.41 -15.48
C ALA A 58 2.33 -18.29 -15.94
N THR A 59 1.09 -17.85 -15.77
CA THR A 59 -0.08 -18.65 -16.13
C THR A 59 -0.43 -18.56 -17.63
N THR A 60 -0.25 -19.65 -18.36
CA THR A 60 -0.63 -19.72 -19.78
C THR A 60 -2.14 -19.83 -19.97
N SER A 61 -2.75 -18.94 -20.76
CA SER A 61 -4.16 -18.98 -21.14
C SER A 61 -4.33 -18.79 -22.65
N ALA A 62 -5.25 -19.55 -23.26
CA ALA A 62 -5.60 -19.43 -24.69
C ALA A 62 -6.49 -18.21 -25.01
N HIS A 63 -7.07 -17.58 -23.97
CA HIS A 63 -7.92 -16.40 -24.10
C HIS A 63 -7.42 -15.29 -23.18
N HIS A 64 -7.65 -14.02 -23.56
CA HIS A 64 -7.31 -12.88 -22.71
C HIS A 64 -8.01 -13.00 -21.36
N ARG A 65 -7.26 -12.84 -20.26
CA ARG A 65 -7.80 -12.85 -18.89
C ARG A 65 -7.50 -11.56 -18.16
N LEU A 66 -8.47 -11.10 -17.39
CA LEU A 66 -8.26 -10.04 -16.41
C LEU A 66 -7.88 -10.65 -15.06
N MET A 67 -6.81 -10.15 -14.46
CA MET A 67 -6.39 -10.54 -13.13
C MET A 67 -6.43 -9.30 -12.24
N ILE A 68 -7.35 -9.28 -11.28
CA ILE A 68 -7.44 -8.19 -10.32
C ILE A 68 -6.72 -8.64 -9.06
N VAL A 69 -5.71 -7.89 -8.62
CA VAL A 69 -4.92 -8.20 -7.43
C VAL A 69 -5.15 -7.12 -6.39
N GLU A 70 -5.72 -7.51 -5.26
CA GLU A 70 -5.99 -6.59 -4.16
C GLU A 70 -4.89 -6.70 -3.09
N THR A 71 -4.31 -5.55 -2.77
CA THR A 71 -3.24 -5.38 -1.77
C THR A 71 -3.77 -4.73 -0.50
N MET A 72 -3.00 -4.89 0.58
CA MET A 72 -3.22 -4.09 1.79
C MET A 72 -2.73 -2.65 1.56
N GLY A 73 -2.91 -1.79 2.56
CA GLY A 73 -2.40 -0.41 2.52
C GLY A 73 -3.24 0.58 3.31
N ARG A 74 -4.35 0.10 3.91
CA ARG A 74 -5.27 0.87 4.75
C ARG A 74 -5.85 2.07 4.00
N GLU A 75 -5.30 3.27 4.19
CA GLU A 75 -5.77 4.52 3.56
C GLU A 75 -4.82 5.02 2.47
N THR A 76 -3.73 4.30 2.19
CA THR A 76 -2.68 4.72 1.25
C THR A 76 -2.41 3.68 0.16
N GLY A 77 -1.82 4.14 -0.94
CA GLY A 77 -1.55 3.35 -2.13
C GLY A 77 -0.15 2.75 -2.22
N TRP A 78 0.72 2.91 -1.22
CA TRP A 78 2.14 2.58 -1.32
C TRP A 78 2.41 1.14 -1.78
N LEU A 79 1.71 0.16 -1.18
CA LEU A 79 1.87 -1.25 -1.49
C LEU A 79 1.42 -1.61 -2.92
N ALA A 80 0.24 -1.14 -3.33
CA ALA A 80 -0.25 -1.32 -4.70
C ALA A 80 0.68 -0.65 -5.72
N LEU A 81 1.18 0.53 -5.39
CA LEU A 81 2.05 1.31 -6.27
C LEU A 81 3.41 0.66 -6.49
N PHE A 82 4.13 0.36 -5.41
CA PHE A 82 5.47 -0.24 -5.50
C PHE A 82 5.40 -1.71 -5.90
N GLY A 83 4.44 -2.46 -5.38
CA GLY A 83 4.23 -3.86 -5.76
C GLY A 83 3.81 -3.99 -7.23
N GLY A 84 2.96 -3.09 -7.71
CA GLY A 84 2.56 -3.02 -9.12
C GLY A 84 3.71 -2.67 -10.04
N LEU A 85 4.49 -1.64 -9.68
CA LEU A 85 5.66 -1.24 -10.46
C LEU A 85 6.73 -2.35 -10.50
N ALA A 86 7.00 -3.00 -9.37
CA ALA A 86 8.01 -4.06 -9.28
C ALA A 86 7.58 -5.36 -9.99
N GLY A 87 6.32 -5.77 -9.84
CA GLY A 87 5.79 -7.01 -10.40
C GLY A 87 5.16 -6.87 -11.79
N GLY A 88 5.34 -5.71 -12.45
CA GLY A 88 4.84 -5.47 -13.81
C GLY A 88 3.32 -5.55 -13.93
N ALA A 89 2.59 -4.86 -13.04
CA ALA A 89 1.16 -4.64 -13.21
C ALA A 89 0.92 -3.75 -14.44
N ASP A 90 -0.15 -4.04 -15.17
CA ASP A 90 -0.55 -3.31 -16.36
C ASP A 90 -1.44 -2.10 -16.02
N TYR A 91 -2.04 -2.07 -14.84
CA TYR A 91 -2.75 -0.91 -14.34
C TYR A 91 -2.69 -0.88 -12.81
N ILE A 92 -2.52 0.31 -12.24
CA ILE A 92 -2.40 0.52 -10.80
C ILE A 92 -3.53 1.45 -10.34
N VAL A 93 -4.31 1.01 -9.35
CA VAL A 93 -5.38 1.79 -8.72
C VAL A 93 -5.05 2.01 -7.25
N ILE A 94 -4.98 3.29 -6.85
CA ILE A 94 -4.63 3.74 -5.50
C ILE A 94 -5.58 4.83 -5.01
N PRO A 95 -5.80 4.97 -3.70
CA PRO A 95 -6.71 5.98 -3.15
C PRO A 95 -6.29 7.43 -3.45
N GLU A 96 -5.00 7.69 -3.66
CA GLU A 96 -4.48 9.03 -3.92
C GLU A 96 -4.88 9.60 -5.29
N VAL A 97 -5.35 8.75 -6.22
CA VAL A 97 -5.66 9.17 -7.60
C VAL A 97 -7.04 8.64 -8.01
N PRO A 98 -7.96 9.51 -8.46
CA PRO A 98 -9.25 9.08 -8.99
C PRO A 98 -9.09 8.09 -10.14
N TYR A 99 -9.95 7.07 -10.16
CA TYR A 99 -9.99 6.06 -11.23
C TYR A 99 -11.30 6.13 -12.01
N SER A 100 -11.28 5.60 -13.24
CA SER A 100 -12.47 5.44 -14.09
C SER A 100 -12.46 4.03 -14.66
N LEU A 101 -13.58 3.32 -14.51
CA LEU A 101 -13.75 1.98 -15.05
C LEU A 101 -13.68 1.99 -16.57
N GLU A 102 -14.13 3.05 -17.22
CA GLU A 102 -14.07 3.25 -18.67
C GLU A 102 -12.62 3.37 -19.15
N ASN A 103 -11.78 4.11 -18.42
CA ASN A 103 -10.36 4.23 -18.74
C ASN A 103 -9.62 2.91 -18.54
N ILE A 104 -9.94 2.17 -17.47
CA ILE A 104 -9.36 0.84 -17.22
C ILE A 104 -9.80 -0.14 -18.31
N ALA A 105 -11.09 -0.18 -18.66
CA ALA A 105 -11.62 -1.03 -19.72
C ALA A 105 -10.97 -0.73 -21.07
N ARG A 106 -10.84 0.54 -21.44
CA ARG A 106 -10.17 0.95 -22.68
C ARG A 106 -8.72 0.49 -22.72
N HIS A 107 -7.99 0.64 -21.61
CA HIS A 107 -6.60 0.19 -21.51
C HIS A 107 -6.49 -1.33 -21.71
N VAL A 108 -7.36 -2.11 -21.06
CA VAL A 108 -7.42 -3.57 -21.21
C VAL A 108 -7.73 -3.98 -22.66
N GLU A 109 -8.68 -3.32 -23.31
CA GLU A 109 -9.02 -3.60 -24.71
C GLU A 109 -7.87 -3.30 -25.66
N ASN A 110 -7.15 -2.19 -25.45
CA ASN A 110 -5.96 -1.86 -26.24
C ASN A 110 -4.90 -2.96 -26.13
N ARG A 111 -4.60 -3.42 -24.91
CA ARG A 111 -3.64 -4.52 -24.69
C ARG A 111 -4.08 -5.82 -25.38
N LYS A 112 -5.37 -6.15 -25.33
CA LYS A 112 -5.92 -7.30 -26.05
C LYS A 112 -5.73 -7.15 -27.56
N ASN A 113 -5.95 -5.96 -28.11
CA ASN A 113 -5.76 -5.67 -29.54
C ASN A 113 -4.27 -5.73 -29.96
N GLU A 114 -3.35 -5.45 -29.06
CA GLU A 114 -1.90 -5.65 -29.24
C GLU A 114 -1.46 -7.12 -29.15
N GLY A 115 -2.40 -8.06 -28.96
CA GLY A 115 -2.13 -9.49 -28.89
C GLY A 115 -1.62 -9.97 -27.53
N LYS A 116 -1.77 -9.18 -26.46
CA LYS A 116 -1.49 -9.64 -25.10
C LYS A 116 -2.55 -10.65 -24.65
N ASN A 117 -2.16 -11.64 -23.86
CA ASN A 117 -3.03 -12.73 -23.40
C ASN A 117 -3.59 -12.53 -21.99
N PHE A 118 -3.21 -11.46 -21.30
CA PHE A 118 -3.76 -11.11 -20.00
C PHE A 118 -3.49 -9.64 -19.68
N SER A 119 -4.23 -9.12 -18.69
CA SER A 119 -3.94 -7.85 -18.04
C SER A 119 -4.04 -8.01 -16.53
N ILE A 120 -3.01 -7.59 -15.80
CA ILE A 120 -2.94 -7.57 -14.34
C ILE A 120 -3.24 -6.14 -13.88
N ILE A 121 -4.30 -5.99 -13.10
CA ILE A 121 -4.72 -4.73 -12.49
C ILE A 121 -4.52 -4.89 -10.99
N ILE A 122 -3.64 -4.08 -10.41
CA ILE A 122 -3.43 -4.06 -8.96
C ILE A 122 -4.20 -2.91 -8.32
N VAL A 123 -4.76 -3.18 -7.14
CA VAL A 123 -5.68 -2.28 -6.44
C VAL A 123 -5.30 -2.24 -4.96
N SER A 124 -5.22 -1.05 -4.37
CA SER A 124 -5.14 -0.88 -2.91
C SER A 124 -6.51 -1.05 -2.27
N GLU A 125 -6.62 -1.84 -1.19
CA GLU A 125 -7.86 -2.00 -0.41
C GLU A 125 -8.46 -0.67 0.06
N GLY A 126 -7.63 0.37 0.23
CA GLY A 126 -8.04 1.71 0.65
C GLY A 126 -8.71 2.55 -0.43
N THR A 127 -8.72 2.06 -1.67
CA THR A 127 -9.33 2.78 -2.80
C THR A 127 -10.84 2.90 -2.57
N PRO A 128 -11.39 4.13 -2.60
CA PRO A 128 -12.81 4.32 -2.36
C PRO A 128 -13.65 3.69 -3.48
N LEU A 129 -14.79 3.14 -3.08
CA LEU A 129 -15.85 2.79 -4.02
C LEU A 129 -16.55 4.07 -4.48
N ASN A 130 -17.27 4.02 -5.60
CA ASN A 130 -18.13 5.13 -6.03
C ASN A 130 -19.11 5.50 -4.89
N GLU A 131 -19.29 6.79 -4.60
CA GLU A 131 -20.12 7.31 -3.49
C GLU A 131 -21.55 6.74 -3.47
N GLU A 132 -22.16 6.52 -4.64
CA GLU A 132 -23.52 5.95 -4.71
C GLU A 132 -23.56 4.50 -4.20
N ILE A 133 -22.48 3.76 -4.46
CA ILE A 133 -22.32 2.39 -3.99
C ILE A 133 -21.98 2.41 -2.51
N GLU A 134 -21.10 3.31 -2.06
CA GLU A 134 -20.70 3.43 -0.67
C GLU A 134 -21.88 3.77 0.25
N LYS A 135 -22.82 4.61 -0.20
CA LYS A 135 -24.07 4.93 0.51
C LYS A 135 -25.06 3.76 0.55
N SER A 136 -24.97 2.83 -0.39
CA SER A 136 -25.79 1.61 -0.41
C SER A 136 -25.24 0.48 0.47
N LEU A 137 -24.04 0.66 1.07
CA LEU A 137 -23.42 -0.36 1.92
C LEU A 137 -24.04 -0.33 3.32
N GLU A 138 -24.62 -1.47 3.71
CA GLU A 138 -24.89 -1.73 5.13
C GLU A 138 -23.58 -1.67 5.91
N LYS A 139 -23.58 -0.84 6.95
CA LYS A 139 -22.48 -0.65 7.90
C LYS A 139 -22.75 -1.47 9.16
N ASP A 140 -21.70 -2.02 9.75
CA ASP A 140 -21.75 -2.72 11.02
C ASP A 140 -21.93 -1.71 12.16
N GLU A 141 -21.99 -2.22 13.38
CA GLU A 141 -22.17 -1.43 14.61
C GLU A 141 -21.03 -0.41 14.84
N PHE A 142 -19.92 -0.52 14.10
CA PHE A 142 -18.75 0.36 14.15
C PHE A 142 -18.64 1.29 12.94
N GLY A 143 -19.61 1.25 12.00
CA GLY A 143 -19.61 2.06 10.80
C GLY A 143 -18.82 1.46 9.62
N HIS A 144 -18.37 0.21 9.72
CA HIS A 144 -17.61 -0.49 8.68
C HIS A 144 -18.52 -1.34 7.78
N PRO A 145 -18.26 -1.46 6.47
CA PRO A 145 -19.11 -2.24 5.56
C PRO A 145 -19.22 -3.75 5.92
N VAL A 146 -20.44 -4.29 6.01
CA VAL A 146 -20.76 -5.61 6.63
C VAL A 146 -20.44 -6.87 5.80
N SER A 147 -19.96 -6.80 4.55
CA SER A 147 -19.85 -8.02 3.71
C SER A 147 -18.53 -8.20 2.99
N GLY A 148 -17.93 -9.39 3.14
CA GLY A 148 -16.72 -9.86 2.44
C GLY A 148 -16.82 -9.97 0.91
N LYS A 149 -17.98 -9.67 0.31
CA LYS A 149 -18.15 -9.46 -1.15
C LYS A 149 -17.97 -8.01 -1.61
N ARG A 150 -17.63 -7.09 -0.70
CA ARG A 150 -17.57 -5.63 -0.93
C ARG A 150 -16.14 -5.08 -0.93
N ARG A 151 -15.17 -5.86 -1.44
CA ARG A 151 -13.80 -5.38 -1.62
C ARG A 151 -13.64 -4.77 -3.03
N ILE A 152 -12.90 -3.67 -3.12
CA ILE A 152 -12.69 -2.91 -4.37
C ILE A 152 -12.23 -3.80 -5.53
N GLY A 153 -11.41 -4.83 -5.28
CA GLY A 153 -10.96 -5.74 -6.33
C GLY A 153 -12.08 -6.57 -6.97
N TYR A 154 -13.11 -6.97 -6.22
CA TYR A 154 -14.28 -7.67 -6.79
C TYR A 154 -15.19 -6.70 -7.54
N TYR A 155 -15.37 -5.49 -7.02
CA TYR A 155 -16.15 -4.44 -7.70
C TYR A 155 -15.57 -4.11 -9.08
N ILE A 156 -14.26 -3.87 -9.15
CA ILE A 156 -13.57 -3.59 -10.42
C ILE A 156 -13.69 -4.79 -11.36
N ALA A 157 -13.48 -6.02 -10.87
CA ALA A 157 -13.61 -7.22 -11.68
C ALA A 157 -14.98 -7.33 -12.34
N GLU A 158 -16.06 -7.26 -11.56
CA GLU A 158 -17.44 -7.44 -12.07
C GLU A 158 -17.80 -6.40 -13.14
N ASN A 159 -17.43 -5.14 -12.92
CA ASN A 159 -17.74 -4.08 -13.88
C ASN A 159 -16.90 -4.22 -15.16
N LEU A 160 -15.61 -4.55 -15.05
CA LEU A 160 -14.77 -4.76 -16.22
C LEU A 160 -15.20 -5.97 -17.04
N GLU A 161 -15.65 -7.07 -16.42
CA GLU A 161 -16.23 -8.21 -17.15
C GLU A 161 -17.43 -7.78 -18.00
N LYS A 162 -18.35 -6.99 -17.42
CA LYS A 162 -19.53 -6.47 -18.11
C LYS A 162 -19.17 -5.53 -19.27
N MET A 163 -18.17 -4.69 -19.08
CA MET A 163 -17.77 -3.68 -20.07
C MET A 163 -16.96 -4.28 -21.22
N THR A 164 -16.09 -5.26 -20.95
CA THR A 164 -15.11 -5.77 -21.93
C THR A 164 -15.44 -7.17 -22.47
N ASN A 165 -16.38 -7.88 -21.83
CA ASN A 165 -16.67 -9.30 -22.07
C ASN A 165 -15.42 -10.22 -21.91
N ILE A 166 -14.45 -9.79 -21.09
CA ILE A 166 -13.25 -10.55 -20.74
C ILE A 166 -13.42 -11.08 -19.33
N LYS A 167 -13.20 -12.38 -19.12
CA LYS A 167 -13.30 -13.00 -17.79
C LYS A 167 -12.22 -12.47 -16.85
N ALA A 168 -12.64 -12.06 -15.66
CA ALA A 168 -11.81 -11.56 -14.58
C ALA A 168 -11.67 -12.60 -13.46
N ARG A 169 -10.51 -12.58 -12.82
CA ARG A 169 -10.22 -13.34 -11.60
C ARG A 169 -9.64 -12.40 -10.57
N THR A 170 -10.28 -12.30 -9.42
CA THR A 170 -9.80 -11.50 -8.29
C THR A 170 -8.97 -12.37 -7.35
N THR A 171 -7.80 -11.88 -6.95
CA THR A 171 -6.95 -12.45 -5.92
C THR A 171 -6.72 -11.40 -4.84
N VAL A 172 -7.16 -11.71 -3.62
CA VAL A 172 -6.90 -10.87 -2.45
C VAL A 172 -5.71 -11.43 -1.72
N LEU A 173 -4.58 -10.70 -1.70
CA LEU A 173 -3.37 -11.19 -1.06
C LEU A 173 -3.54 -11.27 0.47
N GLY A 174 -4.19 -10.26 1.06
CA GLY A 174 -4.47 -10.22 2.49
C GLY A 174 -3.21 -10.35 3.36
N TYR A 175 -3.31 -11.13 4.44
CA TYR A 175 -2.28 -11.21 5.49
C TYR A 175 -0.94 -11.81 5.06
N ILE A 176 -0.83 -12.44 3.88
CA ILE A 176 0.47 -12.97 3.41
C ILE A 176 1.51 -11.84 3.28
N GLN A 177 1.04 -10.61 3.02
CA GLN A 177 1.88 -9.40 2.90
C GLN A 177 2.52 -8.98 4.24
N ARG A 178 1.99 -9.44 5.38
CA ARG A 178 2.51 -9.12 6.72
C ARG A 178 3.50 -10.16 7.26
N GLY A 179 3.63 -11.29 6.57
CA GLY A 179 4.47 -12.42 6.99
C GLY A 179 5.72 -12.56 6.11
N GLY A 180 6.50 -13.60 6.39
CA GLY A 180 7.69 -13.94 5.61
C GLY A 180 9.00 -13.45 6.21
N VAL A 181 10.08 -13.79 5.53
CA VAL A 181 11.44 -13.44 5.92
C VAL A 181 11.72 -12.00 5.47
N PRO A 182 12.21 -11.11 6.35
CA PRO A 182 12.47 -9.72 5.96
C PRO A 182 13.58 -9.68 4.91
N VAL A 183 13.38 -8.82 3.90
CA VAL A 183 14.36 -8.56 2.83
C VAL A 183 15.54 -7.73 3.36
N VAL A 184 16.61 -7.62 2.57
CA VAL A 184 17.86 -6.99 2.97
C VAL A 184 17.65 -5.53 3.37
N GLU A 185 16.82 -4.81 2.60
CA GLU A 185 16.48 -3.40 2.79
C GLU A 185 15.84 -3.17 4.16
N ASP A 186 14.83 -3.98 4.52
CA ASP A 186 14.16 -3.88 5.82
C ASP A 186 15.09 -4.23 6.99
N ARG A 187 15.99 -5.21 6.82
CA ARG A 187 16.99 -5.56 7.85
C ARG A 187 17.98 -4.42 8.09
N ILE A 188 18.50 -3.83 7.02
CA ILE A 188 19.44 -2.72 7.10
C ILE A 188 18.73 -1.49 7.68
N LEU A 189 17.52 -1.18 7.19
CA LEU A 189 16.72 -0.06 7.71
C LEU A 189 16.46 -0.22 9.21
N ALA A 190 15.95 -1.38 9.65
CA ALA A 190 15.69 -1.65 11.07
C ALA A 190 16.95 -1.49 11.93
N THR A 191 18.10 -1.96 11.44
CA THR A 191 19.39 -1.82 12.14
C THR A 191 19.78 -0.35 12.29
N ARG A 192 19.70 0.42 11.21
CA ARG A 192 20.04 1.86 11.19
C ARG A 192 19.14 2.66 12.12
N LEU A 193 17.82 2.45 12.05
CA LEU A 193 16.86 3.16 12.90
C LEU A 193 17.02 2.77 14.38
N GLY A 194 17.29 1.50 14.66
CA GLY A 194 17.53 1.00 16.02
C GLY A 194 18.75 1.65 16.68
N ILE A 195 19.89 1.68 15.99
CA ILE A 195 21.11 2.34 16.48
C ILE A 195 20.85 3.82 16.74
N MET A 196 20.27 4.52 15.77
CA MET A 196 20.02 5.95 15.90
C MET A 196 18.99 6.29 16.98
N ALA A 197 18.00 5.42 17.22
CA ALA A 197 17.07 5.59 18.33
C ALA A 197 17.77 5.55 19.69
N VAL A 198 18.78 4.69 19.86
CA VAL A 198 19.60 4.63 21.09
C VAL A 198 20.49 5.87 21.20
N GLU A 199 21.15 6.28 20.12
CA GLU A 199 21.98 7.50 20.09
C GLU A 199 21.17 8.75 20.46
N TYR A 200 19.98 8.93 19.87
CA TYR A 200 19.11 10.05 20.21
C TYR A 200 18.65 10.01 21.67
N ALA A 201 18.33 8.82 22.21
CA ALA A 201 18.01 8.69 23.63
C ALA A 201 19.19 9.11 24.53
N ALA A 202 20.40 8.69 24.18
CA ALA A 202 21.62 9.06 24.91
C ALA A 202 21.90 10.57 24.86
N MET A 203 21.50 11.24 23.78
CA MET A 203 21.57 12.71 23.63
C MET A 203 20.40 13.45 24.32
N GLY A 204 19.50 12.74 25.02
CA GLY A 204 18.32 13.33 25.65
C GLY A 204 17.24 13.79 24.65
N LYS A 205 17.32 13.33 23.39
CA LYS A 205 16.38 13.68 22.33
C LYS A 205 15.22 12.68 22.29
N PHE A 206 14.08 13.10 22.83
CA PHE A 206 12.85 12.32 22.91
C PHE A 206 11.71 13.01 22.14
N ASN A 207 10.56 12.34 22.11
CA ASN A 207 9.30 12.76 21.52
C ASN A 207 9.41 12.98 20.01
N GLY A 208 9.93 11.98 19.31
CA GLY A 208 10.02 11.98 17.86
C GLY A 208 10.19 10.61 17.23
N ILE A 209 9.98 10.59 15.94
CA ILE A 209 10.09 9.43 15.05
C ILE A 209 11.50 9.41 14.46
N VAL A 210 12.17 8.26 14.59
CA VAL A 210 13.45 7.97 13.95
C VAL A 210 13.14 7.35 12.59
N GLY A 211 13.16 8.17 11.56
CA GLY A 211 12.84 7.77 10.19
C GLY A 211 14.06 7.83 9.27
N ILE A 212 13.85 7.51 7.99
CA ILE A 212 14.82 7.72 6.93
C ILE A 212 14.27 8.74 5.94
N LYS A 213 15.07 9.72 5.52
CA LYS A 213 14.73 10.64 4.43
C LYS A 213 15.94 10.86 3.54
N ASN A 214 15.77 10.73 2.22
CA ASN A 214 16.87 10.88 1.26
C ASN A 214 18.11 10.03 1.65
N SER A 215 17.86 8.76 2.03
CA SER A 215 18.88 7.82 2.52
C SER A 215 19.56 8.16 3.85
N GLU A 216 19.24 9.28 4.49
CA GLU A 216 19.78 9.69 5.78
C GLU A 216 18.81 9.40 6.92
N VAL A 217 19.33 9.02 8.10
CA VAL A 217 18.47 8.84 9.28
C VAL A 217 18.13 10.21 9.85
N VAL A 218 16.84 10.45 10.06
CA VAL A 218 16.32 11.72 10.56
C VAL A 218 15.48 11.51 11.81
N PHE A 219 15.35 12.58 12.59
CA PHE A 219 14.47 12.62 13.75
C PHE A 219 13.39 13.67 13.50
N THR A 220 12.14 13.22 13.41
CA THR A 220 10.98 14.10 13.19
C THR A 220 10.20 14.25 14.51
N PRO A 221 10.06 15.47 15.06
CA PRO A 221 9.28 15.70 16.28
C PRO A 221 7.83 15.21 16.16
N LEU A 222 7.25 14.75 17.28
CA LEU A 222 5.86 14.28 17.32
C LEU A 222 4.86 15.41 17.03
N GLU A 223 5.18 16.65 17.43
CA GLU A 223 4.39 17.85 17.15
C GLU A 223 4.18 18.05 15.65
N ASP A 224 5.18 17.70 14.85
CA ASP A 224 5.17 17.88 13.40
C ASP A 224 4.57 16.70 12.64
N SER A 225 4.42 15.53 13.28
CA SER A 225 4.20 14.25 12.58
C SER A 225 3.00 13.44 13.06
N ALA A 226 2.58 13.56 14.33
CA ALA A 226 1.69 12.57 14.95
C ALA A 226 0.33 12.40 14.28
N TYR A 227 -0.18 13.44 13.62
CA TYR A 227 -1.49 13.44 12.96
C TYR A 227 -1.39 13.63 11.44
N LYS A 228 -0.19 13.48 10.87
CA LYS A 228 0.03 13.52 9.42
C LYS A 228 0.19 12.11 8.88
N ILE A 229 -0.20 11.94 7.62
CA ILE A 229 -0.10 10.67 6.90
C ILE A 229 0.93 10.82 5.80
N ASN A 230 1.76 9.79 5.62
CA ASN A 230 2.62 9.67 4.45
C ASN A 230 1.84 9.04 3.29
N ILE A 231 1.33 9.88 2.38
CA ILE A 231 0.58 9.41 1.19
C ILE A 231 1.53 8.95 0.07
N ALA A 232 1.06 8.05 -0.79
CA ALA A 232 1.87 7.54 -1.90
C ALA A 232 2.28 8.67 -2.87
N ASP A 233 3.58 8.75 -3.20
CA ASP A 233 4.08 9.74 -4.15
C ASP A 233 3.64 9.37 -5.58
N THR A 234 2.74 10.18 -6.13
CA THR A 234 2.14 9.97 -7.46
C THR A 234 3.15 10.03 -8.60
N LYS A 235 4.37 10.54 -8.38
CA LYS A 235 5.46 10.47 -9.37
C LYS A 235 5.83 9.04 -9.74
N TYR A 236 5.76 8.10 -8.80
CA TYR A 236 5.97 6.69 -9.11
C TYR A 236 4.85 6.11 -9.97
N LEU A 237 3.62 6.65 -9.84
CA LEU A 237 2.50 6.24 -10.69
C LEU A 237 2.67 6.78 -12.10
N GLU A 238 3.14 8.03 -12.25
CA GLU A 238 3.50 8.61 -13.55
C GLU A 238 4.60 7.79 -14.23
N LEU A 239 5.62 7.37 -13.48
CA LEU A 239 6.66 6.46 -13.97
C LEU A 239 6.06 5.12 -14.44
N ALA A 240 5.18 4.53 -13.64
CA ALA A 240 4.56 3.25 -13.98
C ALA A 240 3.76 3.33 -15.29
N ARG A 241 3.01 4.42 -15.49
CA ARG A 241 2.23 4.71 -16.71
C ARG A 241 3.07 4.89 -17.99
N LEU A 242 4.39 4.98 -17.90
CA LEU A 242 5.26 4.97 -19.08
C LEU A 242 5.49 3.56 -19.63
N PHE A 243 5.24 2.53 -18.83
CA PHE A 243 5.51 1.13 -19.16
C PHE A 243 4.26 0.31 -19.50
N PHE A 244 3.06 0.87 -19.28
CA PHE A 244 1.77 0.26 -19.66
C PHE A 244 0.87 1.28 -20.36
#